data_AF-A0A965V556-F1
#
_entry.id   AF-A0A965V556-F1
#
_cell.length_a   1.000
_cell.length_b   1.000
_cell.length_c   1.000
_cell.angle_alpha   90.00
_cell.angle_beta   90.00
_cell.angle_gamma   90.00
#
_symmetry.space_group_name_H-M   'P 1'
#
loop_
_entity.id
_entity.type
_entity.pdbx_description
1 polymer ?
#
loop_
_entity_poly.entity_id
_entity_poly.type
_entity_poly.pdbx_seq_one_letter_code
_entity_poly.pdbx_strand_id
1 'polypeptide(L)'
;GDPLGIGEQHALDAQDAWDVTSSSDYPDALVQLAALAATPRAGDLVISAAREWDLRSRWEPIPHRSTHGALLREHMLVPLVTNHPTARRPLRTVDVMPSALSALGLPVPDGLDGQSFY
;
A
#
# COMPACT_ATOMS: atom_id res chain seq x y z
N GLY A 1 -9.84 19.04 7.72
CA GLY A 1 -9.08 19.19 6.47
C GLY A 1 -9.12 17.88 5.72
N ASP A 2 -8.62 17.86 4.48
CA ASP A 2 -8.50 16.65 3.64
C ASP A 2 -7.02 16.34 3.42
N PRO A 3 -6.38 15.55 4.31
CA PRO A 3 -4.95 15.28 4.23
C PRO A 3 -4.56 14.35 3.07
N LEU A 4 -5.52 13.61 2.49
CA LEU A 4 -5.28 12.70 1.37
C LEU A 4 -5.62 13.33 0.02
N GLY A 5 -6.36 14.45 0.01
CA GLY A 5 -6.72 15.18 -1.20
C GLY A 5 -7.73 14.44 -2.09
N ILE A 6 -8.53 13.53 -1.51
CA ILE A 6 -9.48 12.66 -2.23
C ILE A 6 -10.94 12.99 -1.92
N GLY A 7 -11.22 14.02 -1.14
CA GLY A 7 -12.57 14.38 -0.73
C GLY A 7 -13.23 13.34 0.18
N GLU A 8 -14.55 13.48 0.34
CA GLU A 8 -15.36 12.56 1.13
C GLU A 8 -15.64 11.26 0.35
N GLN A 9 -15.49 10.13 1.02
CA GLN A 9 -15.66 8.78 0.47
C GLN A 9 -16.46 7.92 1.43
N HIS A 10 -17.27 6.99 0.91
CA HIS A 10 -18.12 6.12 1.72
C HIS A 10 -18.13 4.69 1.19
N ALA A 11 -18.07 3.71 2.11
CA ALA A 11 -18.30 2.30 1.84
C ALA A 11 -17.53 1.75 0.63
N LEU A 12 -16.28 2.19 0.45
CA LEU A 12 -15.41 1.69 -0.61
C LEU A 12 -14.91 0.29 -0.30
N ASP A 13 -14.88 -0.58 -1.29
CA ASP A 13 -14.07 -1.78 -1.23
C ASP A 13 -12.59 -1.47 -1.54
N ALA A 14 -11.74 -2.49 -1.54
CA ALA A 14 -10.32 -2.29 -1.81
C ALA A 14 -10.06 -1.84 -3.26
N GLN A 15 -10.85 -2.27 -4.25
CA GLN A 15 -10.67 -1.84 -5.64
C GLN A 15 -11.05 -0.37 -5.79
N ASP A 16 -12.23 0.00 -5.29
CA ASP A 16 -12.73 1.38 -5.35
C ASP A 16 -11.79 2.33 -4.60
N ALA A 17 -11.27 1.90 -3.45
CA ALA A 17 -10.28 2.65 -2.67
C ALA A 17 -8.98 2.88 -3.45
N TRP A 18 -8.54 1.90 -4.26
CA TRP A 18 -7.42 2.09 -5.17
C TRP A 18 -7.79 3.13 -6.23
N ASP A 19 -8.94 2.99 -6.89
CA ASP A 19 -9.31 3.85 -8.01
C ASP A 19 -9.37 5.33 -7.60
N VAL A 20 -9.95 5.65 -6.42
CA VAL A 20 -10.02 7.04 -5.91
C VAL A 20 -8.67 7.61 -5.46
N THR A 21 -7.72 6.76 -5.04
CA THR A 21 -6.40 7.21 -4.55
C THR A 21 -5.31 7.12 -5.61
N SER A 22 -5.52 6.35 -6.67
CA SER A 22 -4.48 5.95 -7.63
C SER A 22 -3.79 7.12 -8.32
N SER A 23 -4.48 8.26 -8.46
CA SER A 23 -3.96 9.50 -9.06
C SER A 23 -3.54 10.58 -8.05
N SER A 24 -3.74 10.39 -6.74
CA SER A 24 -3.38 11.38 -5.70
C SER A 24 -1.90 11.29 -5.28
N ASP A 25 -1.42 12.13 -4.36
CA ASP A 25 -0.08 11.95 -3.80
C ASP A 25 0.05 10.73 -2.87
N TYR A 26 -1.07 10.05 -2.57
CA TYR A 26 -1.20 9.00 -1.56
C TYR A 26 -1.92 7.77 -2.12
N PRO A 27 -1.34 7.08 -3.12
CA PRO A 27 -1.97 5.91 -3.72
C PRO A 27 -2.17 4.82 -2.68
N ASP A 28 -3.32 4.17 -2.75
CA ASP A 28 -3.72 3.06 -1.88
C ASP A 28 -3.83 3.38 -0.38
N ALA A 29 -3.71 4.65 0.02
CA ALA A 29 -3.57 5.04 1.42
C ALA A 29 -4.72 4.56 2.31
N LEU A 30 -5.96 4.51 1.79
CA LEU A 30 -7.11 4.03 2.54
C LEU A 30 -6.96 2.56 2.98
N VAL A 31 -6.52 1.69 2.08
CA VAL A 31 -6.32 0.26 2.39
C VAL A 31 -5.13 0.08 3.31
N GLN A 32 -4.04 0.82 3.10
CA GLN A 32 -2.86 0.76 3.96
C GLN A 32 -3.15 1.21 5.39
N LEU A 33 -3.91 2.30 5.55
CA LEU A 33 -4.32 2.80 6.85
C LEU A 33 -5.30 1.85 7.54
N ALA A 34 -6.26 1.27 6.80
CA ALA A 34 -7.19 0.29 7.35
C ALA A 34 -6.44 -0.97 7.82
N ALA A 35 -5.50 -1.49 7.02
CA ALA A 35 -4.69 -2.65 7.38
C ALA A 35 -3.80 -2.38 8.61
N LEU A 36 -3.20 -1.18 8.69
CA LEU A 36 -2.42 -0.77 9.86
C LEU A 36 -3.34 -0.66 11.09
N ALA A 37 -4.46 0.06 11.00
CA ALA A 37 -5.37 0.26 12.12
C ALA A 37 -6.01 -1.03 12.65
N ALA A 38 -6.17 -2.04 11.79
CA ALA A 38 -6.71 -3.34 12.18
C ALA A 38 -5.72 -4.22 12.95
N THR A 39 -4.42 -3.88 13.00
CA THR A 39 -3.44 -4.70 13.69
C THR A 39 -3.44 -4.48 15.21
N PRO A 40 -3.37 -5.53 16.04
CA PRO A 40 -3.25 -5.39 17.50
C PRO A 40 -2.00 -4.66 17.98
N ARG A 41 -1.02 -4.45 17.08
CA ARG A 41 0.24 -3.77 17.37
C ARG A 41 0.26 -2.31 16.89
N ALA A 42 -0.82 -1.81 16.30
CA ALA A 42 -0.90 -0.40 15.96
C ALA A 42 -0.95 0.45 17.22
N GLY A 43 -0.30 1.61 17.17
CA GLY A 43 -0.51 2.64 18.18
C GLY A 43 -1.84 3.36 17.96
N ASP A 44 -2.25 4.16 18.95
CA ASP A 44 -3.51 4.92 18.90
C ASP A 44 -3.50 6.04 17.84
N LEU A 45 -2.31 6.44 17.39
CA LEU A 45 -2.11 7.53 16.44
C LEU A 45 -1.12 7.11 15.35
N VAL A 46 -1.50 7.37 14.10
CA VAL A 46 -0.63 7.20 12.93
C VAL A 46 -0.26 8.58 12.40
N ILE A 47 1.03 8.88 12.35
CA ILE A 47 1.57 10.13 11.79
C ILE A 47 2.39 9.76 10.55
N SER A 48 2.08 10.39 9.42
CA SER A 48 2.90 10.30 8.21
C SER A 48 3.62 11.62 7.97
N ALA A 49 4.91 11.57 7.63
CA ALA A 49 5.68 12.75 7.31
C ALA A 49 5.19 13.39 6.00
N ALA A 50 5.18 14.72 5.95
CA ALA A 50 5.02 15.44 4.69
C ALA A 50 6.27 15.24 3.80
N ARG A 51 6.14 15.56 2.51
CA ARG A 51 7.28 15.54 1.57
C ARG A 51 8.43 16.42 2.07
N GLU A 52 9.66 15.94 1.93
CA GLU A 52 10.90 16.57 2.45
C GLU A 52 11.00 16.66 3.99
N TRP A 53 10.08 16.01 4.73
CA TRP A 53 10.19 15.90 6.19
C TRP A 53 10.63 14.51 6.63
N ASP A 54 11.33 14.48 7.74
CA ASP A 54 11.74 13.27 8.44
C ASP A 54 11.34 13.41 9.91
N LEU A 55 10.72 12.37 10.48
CA LEU A 55 10.28 12.37 11.89
C LEU A 55 11.39 11.94 12.85
N ARG A 56 12.59 11.68 12.33
CA ARG A 56 13.76 11.34 13.14
C ARG A 56 14.37 12.59 13.75
N SER A 57 14.91 12.42 14.96
CA SER A 57 15.52 13.49 15.74
C SER A 57 17.02 13.25 15.93
N ARG A 58 17.67 14.11 16.72
CA ARG A 58 19.11 14.18 17.03
C ARG A 58 19.80 12.89 17.53
N TRP A 59 19.08 11.80 17.72
CA TRP A 59 19.58 10.57 18.35
C TRP A 59 20.09 9.53 17.35
N GLU A 60 20.08 9.82 16.05
CA GLU A 60 20.75 9.00 15.05
C GLU A 60 22.16 9.55 14.73
N PRO A 61 23.23 8.83 15.09
CA PRO A 61 24.61 9.29 14.89
C PRO A 61 25.05 9.30 13.42
N ILE A 62 24.25 8.72 12.52
CA ILE A 62 24.54 8.63 11.08
C ILE A 62 23.62 9.61 10.33
N PRO A 63 24.15 10.51 9.48
CA PRO A 63 23.34 11.35 8.62
C PRO A 63 22.58 10.51 7.59
N HIS A 64 21.27 10.38 7.75
CA HIS A 64 20.42 9.76 6.75
C HIS A 64 19.98 10.80 5.73
N ARG A 65 20.35 10.56 4.47
CA ARG A 65 20.03 11.45 3.35
C ARG A 65 18.79 11.02 2.57
N SER A 66 18.23 9.85 2.90
CA SER A 66 17.05 9.28 2.28
C SER A 66 16.41 8.27 3.22
N THR A 67 15.09 8.14 3.14
CA THR A 67 14.29 7.14 3.83
C THR A 67 12.99 6.91 3.05
N HIS A 68 12.22 5.90 3.44
CA HIS A 68 10.87 5.62 2.96
C HIS A 68 9.94 5.35 4.16
N GLY A 69 8.68 5.01 3.90
CA GLY A 69 7.71 4.64 4.93
C GLY A 69 6.63 5.69 5.19
N ALA A 70 6.69 6.85 4.52
CA ALA A 70 5.53 7.71 4.38
C ALA A 70 4.55 7.13 3.34
N LEU A 71 3.28 7.57 3.38
CA LEU A 71 2.24 7.18 2.41
C LEU A 71 2.41 7.85 1.03
N LEU A 72 3.50 8.59 0.84
CA LEU A 72 3.80 9.29 -0.41
C LEU A 72 3.92 8.31 -1.58
N ARG A 73 3.43 8.75 -2.74
CA ARG A 73 3.47 8.01 -4.00
C ARG A 73 4.81 7.36 -4.30
N GLU A 74 5.91 8.07 -4.08
CA GLU A 74 7.26 7.58 -4.41
C GLU A 74 7.71 6.43 -3.49
N HIS A 75 7.05 6.24 -2.35
CA HIS A 75 7.32 5.14 -1.42
C HIS A 75 6.33 3.98 -1.58
N MET A 76 5.11 4.28 -2.05
CA MET A 76 4.01 3.31 -2.14
C MET A 76 3.98 2.56 -3.47
N LEU A 77 4.35 3.20 -4.59
CA LEU A 77 4.37 2.53 -5.89
C LEU A 77 5.67 1.75 -6.10
N VAL A 78 5.52 0.47 -6.46
CA VAL A 78 6.63 -0.42 -6.78
C VAL A 78 6.40 -1.11 -8.12
N PRO A 79 7.46 -1.38 -8.90
CA PRO A 79 7.31 -2.10 -10.16
C PRO A 79 7.03 -3.58 -9.92
N LEU A 80 6.16 -4.17 -10.74
CA LEU A 80 6.02 -5.61 -10.90
C LEU A 80 6.44 -5.98 -12.33
N VAL A 81 7.36 -6.93 -12.45
CA VAL A 81 7.83 -7.45 -13.74
C VAL A 81 7.50 -8.94 -13.80
N THR A 82 6.81 -9.34 -14.86
CA THR A 82 6.49 -10.75 -15.14
C THR A 82 6.85 -11.09 -16.58
N ASN A 83 7.25 -12.33 -16.81
CA ASN A 83 7.48 -12.90 -18.13
C ASN A 83 6.24 -13.62 -18.69
N HIS A 84 5.12 -13.57 -17.97
CA HIS A 84 3.85 -14.17 -18.36
C HIS A 84 2.75 -13.11 -18.42
N PRO A 85 1.85 -13.14 -19.41
CA PRO A 85 0.70 -12.23 -19.45
C PRO A 85 -0.17 -12.37 -18.21
N THR A 86 -0.68 -11.25 -17.72
CA THR A 86 -1.64 -11.20 -16.60
C THR A 86 -3.07 -11.11 -17.14
N ALA A 87 -4.01 -11.77 -16.46
CA ALA A 87 -5.44 -11.74 -16.80
C ALA A 87 -6.11 -10.42 -16.38
N ARG A 88 -5.53 -9.74 -15.37
CA ARG A 88 -5.97 -8.43 -14.86
C ARG A 88 -4.77 -7.57 -14.51
N ARG A 89 -5.01 -6.28 -14.24
CA ARG A 89 -3.98 -5.37 -13.74
C ARG A 89 -3.60 -5.75 -12.30
N PRO A 90 -2.32 -6.04 -12.00
CA PRO A 90 -1.85 -6.19 -10.63
C PRO A 90 -1.96 -4.86 -9.88
N LEU A 91 -2.45 -4.86 -8.64
CA LEU A 91 -2.73 -3.63 -7.90
C LEU A 91 -1.88 -3.50 -6.65
N ARG A 92 -1.75 -4.58 -5.88
CA ARG A 92 -1.01 -4.58 -4.61
C ARG A 92 0.00 -5.69 -4.57
N THR A 93 1.07 -5.50 -3.81
CA THR A 93 2.10 -6.52 -3.60
C THR A 93 1.54 -7.78 -2.93
N VAL A 94 0.46 -7.67 -2.17
CA VAL A 94 -0.26 -8.83 -1.61
C VAL A 94 -0.84 -9.75 -2.68
N ASP A 95 -1.07 -9.27 -3.91
CA ASP A 95 -1.53 -10.07 -5.05
C ASP A 95 -0.46 -11.08 -5.53
N VAL A 96 0.82 -10.88 -5.16
CA VAL A 96 1.93 -11.75 -5.60
C VAL A 96 1.77 -13.17 -5.05
N MET A 97 1.37 -13.33 -3.78
CA MET A 97 1.22 -14.64 -3.16
C MET A 97 0.15 -15.51 -3.86
N PRO A 98 -1.12 -15.08 -3.98
CA PRO A 98 -2.13 -15.87 -4.67
C PRO A 98 -1.80 -16.09 -6.16
N SER A 99 -1.13 -15.12 -6.81
CA SER A 99 -0.70 -15.29 -8.20
C SER A 99 0.41 -16.34 -8.35
N ALA A 100 1.37 -16.39 -7.43
CA ALA A 100 2.41 -17.41 -7.44
C ALA A 100 1.82 -18.82 -7.21
N LEU A 101 0.88 -18.96 -6.28
CA LEU A 101 0.18 -20.24 -6.06
C LEU A 101 -0.59 -20.68 -7.31
N SER A 102 -1.36 -19.77 -7.93
CA SER A 102 -2.09 -20.05 -9.17
C SER A 102 -1.14 -20.51 -10.29
N ALA A 103 -0.03 -19.79 -10.50
CA ALA A 103 0.96 -20.13 -11.52
C ALA A 103 1.64 -21.50 -11.30
N LEU A 104 1.77 -21.92 -10.03
CA LEU A 104 2.30 -23.24 -9.65
C LEU A 104 1.25 -24.35 -9.70
N GLY A 105 -0.02 -24.05 -9.99
CA GLY A 105 -1.12 -25.00 -9.93
C GLY A 105 -1.45 -25.45 -8.50
N LEU A 106 -1.12 -24.63 -7.50
CA LEU A 106 -1.39 -24.89 -6.09
C LEU A 106 -2.71 -24.25 -5.65
N PRO A 107 -3.44 -24.84 -4.69
CA PRO A 107 -4.64 -24.23 -4.15
C PRO A 107 -4.31 -22.90 -3.46
N VAL A 108 -5.11 -21.87 -3.75
CA VAL A 108 -5.05 -20.59 -3.05
C VAL A 108 -5.89 -20.70 -1.76
N PRO A 109 -5.30 -20.53 -0.56
CA PRO A 109 -6.06 -20.60 0.67
C PRO A 109 -6.98 -19.38 0.82
N ASP A 110 -8.10 -19.58 1.51
CA ASP A 110 -8.98 -18.48 1.91
C ASP A 110 -8.28 -17.53 2.89
N GLY A 111 -8.73 -16.27 2.93
CA GLY A 111 -8.26 -15.27 3.90
C GLY A 111 -6.98 -14.53 3.50
N LEU A 112 -6.45 -14.75 2.29
CA LEU A 112 -5.44 -13.84 1.72
C LEU A 112 -6.10 -12.51 1.32
N ASP A 113 -5.43 -11.39 1.61
CA ASP A 113 -5.91 -10.06 1.22
C ASP A 113 -5.81 -9.81 -0.30
N GLY A 114 -4.80 -10.41 -0.93
CA GLY A 114 -4.54 -10.28 -2.37
C GLY A 114 -5.42 -11.18 -3.22
N GLN A 115 -5.48 -10.87 -4.51
CA GLN A 115 -6.17 -11.70 -5.50
C GLN A 115 -5.24 -12.01 -6.67
N SER A 116 -5.33 -13.24 -7.20
CA SER A 116 -4.50 -13.66 -8.34
C SER A 116 -4.71 -12.72 -9.53
N PHE A 117 -3.60 -12.33 -10.18
CA PHE A 117 -3.62 -11.66 -11.48
C PHE A 117 -3.40 -12.60 -12.66
N TYR A 118 -3.35 -13.92 -12.42
CA TYR A 118 -3.46 -14.99 -13.42
C TYR A 118 -4.80 -15.68 -13.34
#